data_AF-A0A2H3HBK9-F1
#
_entry.id   AF-A0A2H3HBK9-F1
#
_cell.length_a   1.000
_cell.length_b   1.000
_cell.length_c   1.000
_cell.angle_alpha   90.00
_cell.angle_beta   90.00
_cell.angle_gamma   90.00
#
_symmetry.space_group_name_H-M   'P 1'
#
loop_
_entity.id
_entity.type
_entity.pdbx_description
1 polymer ?
#
loop_
_entity_poly.entity_id
_entity_poly.type
_entity_poly.pdbx_seq_one_letter_code
_entity_poly.pdbx_strand_id
1 'polypeptide(L)'
;MANEGRIATLDSTIADRLPVYSKTLFDGKAAKDLSFEAIAKHLGRSEVAVAALFYGQATASPEDVEKLSEILDLPKETLAAQLTGFPNRGQAGPMPPTEPLIYRLYEIVQNYGYAYKAILNEKFGDGIMSAICFSTTVDKEVDEAGSPWVVITLKGKWLPFSRF
;
A
#
# COMPACT_ATOMS: atom_id res chain seq x y z
N MET A 1 -19.21 10.55 -10.04
CA MET A 1 -19.31 9.84 -8.73
C MET A 1 -18.12 8.89 -8.65
N ALA A 2 -17.34 8.92 -7.56
CA ALA A 2 -16.18 8.04 -7.46
C ALA A 2 -16.65 6.64 -7.02
N ASN A 3 -16.48 5.67 -7.93
CA ASN A 3 -16.93 4.29 -7.91
C ASN A 3 -18.45 4.05 -7.84
N GLU A 4 -19.02 3.57 -8.96
CA GLU A 4 -20.36 2.99 -9.09
C GLU A 4 -20.47 1.65 -8.30
N GLY A 5 -20.14 1.65 -7.01
CA GLY A 5 -20.11 0.44 -6.18
C GLY A 5 -19.00 -0.57 -6.55
N ARG A 6 -18.04 -0.21 -7.40
CA ARG A 6 -16.94 -1.11 -7.78
C ARG A 6 -15.86 -1.14 -6.70
N ILE A 7 -15.39 -2.33 -6.38
CA ILE A 7 -14.29 -2.56 -5.45
C ILE A 7 -13.05 -3.13 -6.18
N ALA A 8 -11.86 -2.90 -5.61
CA ALA A 8 -10.64 -3.52 -6.13
C ALA A 8 -10.66 -5.04 -5.89
N THR A 9 -10.32 -5.81 -6.92
CA THR A 9 -10.16 -7.28 -6.89
C THR A 9 -8.74 -7.65 -7.32
N LEU A 10 -8.30 -8.88 -7.05
CA LEU A 10 -7.01 -9.37 -7.52
C LEU A 10 -7.09 -9.73 -9.01
N ASP A 11 -6.17 -9.20 -9.81
CA ASP A 11 -5.97 -9.64 -11.19
C ASP A 11 -5.22 -10.98 -11.21
N SER A 12 -5.78 -11.97 -11.91
CA SER A 12 -5.19 -13.30 -12.06
C SER A 12 -3.80 -13.28 -12.69
N THR A 13 -3.46 -12.27 -13.50
CA THR A 13 -2.17 -12.17 -14.20
C THR A 13 -0.99 -11.90 -13.26
N ILE A 14 -1.24 -11.40 -12.05
CA ILE A 14 -0.21 -11.17 -11.03
C ILE A 14 -0.31 -12.13 -9.84
N ALA A 15 -1.40 -12.88 -9.72
CA ALA A 15 -1.70 -13.72 -8.56
C ALA A 15 -0.56 -14.71 -8.23
N ASP A 16 0.05 -15.31 -9.26
CA ASP A 16 1.14 -16.30 -9.09
C ASP A 16 2.43 -15.71 -8.49
N ARG A 17 2.58 -14.38 -8.51
CA ARG A 17 3.73 -13.68 -7.91
C ARG A 17 3.50 -13.30 -6.45
N LEU A 18 2.28 -13.47 -5.96
CA LEU A 18 1.89 -13.06 -4.63
C LEU A 18 1.85 -14.25 -3.66
N PRO A 19 2.01 -14.00 -2.35
CA PRO A 19 1.76 -15.02 -1.34
C PRO A 19 0.34 -15.58 -1.44
N VAL A 20 0.16 -16.86 -1.11
CA VAL A 20 -1.13 -17.58 -1.17
C VAL A 20 -2.26 -16.83 -0.47
N TYR A 21 -1.97 -16.19 0.67
CA TYR A 21 -2.99 -15.43 1.41
C TYR A 21 -3.54 -14.25 0.63
N SER A 22 -2.82 -13.71 -0.36
CA SER A 22 -3.29 -12.56 -1.14
C SER A 22 -4.58 -12.93 -1.86
N LYS A 23 -4.59 -14.10 -2.51
CA LYS A 23 -5.79 -14.64 -3.16
C LYS A 23 -6.90 -14.88 -2.12
N THR A 24 -6.59 -15.53 -1.00
CA THR A 24 -7.56 -15.78 0.08
C THR A 24 -8.23 -14.50 0.58
N LEU A 25 -7.45 -13.45 0.82
CA LEU A 25 -7.94 -12.16 1.31
C LEU A 25 -8.78 -11.44 0.25
N PHE A 26 -8.32 -11.41 -1.01
CA PHE A 26 -9.07 -10.78 -2.10
C PHE A 26 -10.38 -11.51 -2.41
N ASP A 27 -10.40 -12.85 -2.35
CA ASP A 27 -11.61 -13.65 -2.54
C ASP A 27 -12.63 -13.36 -1.43
N GLY A 28 -12.19 -13.32 -0.16
CA GLY A 28 -13.05 -12.95 0.98
C GLY A 28 -13.59 -11.51 0.86
N LYS A 29 -12.73 -10.58 0.47
CA LYS A 29 -13.12 -9.18 0.22
C LYS A 29 -14.15 -9.04 -0.89
N ALA A 30 -13.98 -9.78 -1.99
CA ALA A 30 -14.92 -9.78 -3.11
C ALA A 30 -16.26 -10.42 -2.73
N ALA A 31 -16.25 -11.53 -1.99
CA ALA A 31 -17.46 -12.21 -1.54
C ALA A 31 -18.33 -11.36 -0.60
N LYS A 32 -17.71 -10.46 0.17
CA LYS A 32 -18.39 -9.53 1.08
C LYS A 32 -18.63 -8.14 0.50
N ASP A 33 -18.23 -7.89 -0.75
CA ASP A 33 -18.30 -6.59 -1.43
C ASP A 33 -17.67 -5.44 -0.63
N LEU A 34 -16.51 -5.69 -0.01
CA LEU A 34 -15.86 -4.73 0.88
C LEU A 34 -14.87 -3.82 0.14
N SER A 35 -14.89 -2.52 0.45
CA SER A 35 -13.85 -1.57 0.07
C SER A 35 -12.62 -1.69 0.99
N PHE A 36 -11.47 -1.17 0.54
CA PHE A 36 -10.31 -1.06 1.43
C PHE A 36 -10.55 -0.06 2.57
N GLU A 37 -11.37 0.98 2.35
CA GLU A 37 -11.84 1.91 3.38
C GLU A 37 -12.49 1.18 4.56
N ALA A 38 -13.45 0.30 4.25
CA ALA A 38 -14.20 -0.45 5.26
C ALA A 38 -13.28 -1.38 6.07
N ILE A 39 -12.39 -2.11 5.38
CA ILE A 39 -11.44 -3.02 6.02
C ILE A 39 -10.43 -2.24 6.86
N ALA A 40 -9.88 -1.14 6.34
CA ALA A 40 -8.92 -0.29 7.04
C ALA A 40 -9.51 0.31 8.32
N LYS A 41 -10.75 0.79 8.25
CA LYS A 41 -11.49 1.28 9.42
C LYS A 41 -11.65 0.21 10.49
N HIS A 42 -11.98 -1.03 10.09
CA HIS A 42 -12.13 -2.14 11.04
C HIS A 42 -10.78 -2.56 11.66
N LEU A 43 -9.71 -2.60 10.87
CA LEU A 43 -8.36 -2.94 11.33
C LEU A 43 -7.72 -1.84 12.18
N GLY A 44 -8.13 -0.58 12.01
CA GLY A 44 -7.45 0.57 12.64
C GLY A 44 -6.12 0.90 11.96
N ARG A 45 -6.03 0.65 10.64
CA ARG A 45 -4.84 0.93 9.81
C ARG A 45 -5.20 1.90 8.69
N SER A 46 -4.21 2.49 8.03
CA SER A 46 -4.49 3.29 6.82
C SER A 46 -4.88 2.39 5.65
N GLU A 47 -5.68 2.91 4.73
CA GLU A 47 -6.14 2.17 3.54
C GLU A 47 -4.98 1.61 2.71
N VAL A 48 -3.96 2.44 2.48
CA VAL A 48 -2.77 2.03 1.72
C VAL A 48 -2.02 0.91 2.43
N ALA A 49 -1.95 0.93 3.76
CA ALA A 49 -1.30 -0.14 4.53
C ALA A 49 -2.07 -1.47 4.45
N VAL A 50 -3.42 -1.41 4.44
CA VAL A 50 -4.25 -2.60 4.28
C VAL A 50 -4.18 -3.15 2.85
N ALA A 51 -4.23 -2.28 1.83
CA ALA A 51 -4.01 -2.71 0.45
C ALA A 51 -2.63 -3.35 0.27
N ALA A 52 -1.57 -2.75 0.84
CA ALA A 52 -0.23 -3.31 0.84
C ALA A 52 -0.17 -4.69 1.52
N LEU A 53 -0.89 -4.90 2.62
CA LEU A 53 -1.02 -6.19 3.28
C LEU A 53 -1.65 -7.25 2.36
N PHE A 54 -2.72 -6.89 1.65
CA PHE A 54 -3.40 -7.77 0.69
C PHE A 54 -2.50 -8.17 -0.49
N TYR A 55 -1.56 -7.31 -0.90
CA TYR A 55 -0.54 -7.62 -1.90
C TYR A 55 0.73 -8.25 -1.31
N GLY A 56 0.72 -8.60 -0.03
CA GLY A 56 1.84 -9.24 0.67
C GLY A 56 3.06 -8.35 0.92
N GLN A 57 2.85 -7.04 0.94
CA GLN A 57 3.88 -6.01 1.14
C GLN A 57 3.90 -5.48 2.58
N ALA A 58 3.00 -5.95 3.45
CA ALA A 58 2.96 -5.61 4.87
C ALA A 58 2.72 -6.85 5.73
N THR A 59 3.20 -6.80 6.97
CA THR A 59 3.00 -7.88 7.95
C THR A 59 1.66 -7.67 8.68
N ALA A 60 0.94 -8.77 8.92
CA ALA A 60 -0.22 -8.79 9.80
C ALA A 60 0.24 -8.98 11.25
N SER A 61 -0.28 -8.17 12.16
CA SER A 61 -0.21 -8.46 13.60
C SER A 61 -1.20 -9.56 13.98
N PRO A 62 -1.09 -10.18 15.17
CA PRO A 62 -2.11 -11.12 15.66
C PRO A 62 -3.52 -10.50 15.71
N GLU A 63 -3.61 -9.21 16.05
CA GLU A 63 -4.87 -8.44 16.05
C GLU A 63 -5.42 -8.25 14.63
N ASP A 64 -4.55 -7.97 13.65
CA ASP A 64 -4.96 -7.90 12.24
C ASP A 64 -5.55 -9.23 11.77
N VAL A 65 -4.94 -10.36 12.15
CA VAL A 65 -5.41 -11.70 11.76
C VAL A 65 -6.82 -11.97 12.31
N GLU A 66 -7.05 -11.62 13.57
CA GLU A 66 -8.36 -11.75 14.21
C GLU A 66 -9.42 -10.90 13.52
N LYS A 67 -9.15 -9.60 13.34
CA LYS A 67 -10.08 -8.68 12.67
C LYS A 67 -10.33 -9.02 11.21
N LEU A 68 -9.30 -9.49 10.49
CA LEU A 68 -9.45 -9.96 9.10
C LEU A 68 -10.31 -11.22 9.02
N SER A 69 -10.14 -12.15 9.97
CA SER A 69 -10.97 -13.36 10.07
C SER A 69 -12.44 -13.00 10.27
N GLU A 70 -12.73 -12.06 11.19
CA GLU A 70 -14.08 -11.59 11.49
C GLU A 70 -14.74 -10.89 10.29
N ILE A 71 -14.09 -9.87 9.71
CA ILE A 71 -14.73 -9.05 8.67
C ILE A 71 -14.84 -9.78 7.33
N LEU A 72 -13.88 -10.66 7.00
CA LEU A 72 -13.88 -11.42 5.75
C LEU A 72 -14.58 -12.78 5.87
N ASP A 73 -14.98 -13.19 7.08
CA ASP A 73 -15.61 -14.49 7.37
C ASP A 73 -14.72 -15.66 6.88
N LEU A 74 -13.43 -15.57 7.24
CA LEU A 74 -12.40 -16.54 6.89
C LEU A 74 -11.88 -17.23 8.15
N PRO A 75 -11.58 -18.54 8.13
CA PRO A 75 -11.09 -19.25 9.32
C PRO A 75 -9.79 -18.64 9.87
N LYS A 76 -9.79 -18.26 11.15
CA LYS A 76 -8.66 -17.61 11.83
C LYS A 76 -7.39 -18.45 11.75
N GLU A 77 -7.51 -19.77 11.92
CA GLU A 77 -6.40 -20.71 11.88
C GLU A 77 -5.73 -20.75 10.51
N THR A 78 -6.52 -20.63 9.44
CA THR A 78 -6.02 -20.59 8.07
C THR A 78 -5.27 -19.29 7.82
N LEU A 79 -5.82 -18.15 8.24
CA LEU A 79 -5.16 -16.86 8.12
C LEU A 79 -3.87 -16.80 8.97
N ALA A 80 -3.91 -17.28 10.20
CA ALA A 80 -2.74 -17.32 11.09
C ALA A 80 -1.60 -18.18 10.50
N ALA A 81 -1.92 -19.32 9.89
CA ALA A 81 -0.92 -20.18 9.25
C ALA A 81 -0.25 -19.50 8.04
N GLN A 82 -0.96 -18.61 7.34
CA GLN A 82 -0.46 -17.97 6.12
C GLN A 82 0.19 -16.59 6.35
N LEU A 83 -0.29 -15.81 7.33
CA LEU A 83 0.06 -14.39 7.51
C LEU A 83 1.14 -14.11 8.56
N THR A 84 1.55 -15.10 9.36
CA THR A 84 2.45 -14.88 10.51
C THR A 84 3.94 -14.83 10.14
N GLY A 85 4.30 -15.12 8.89
CA GLY A 85 5.67 -15.00 8.40
C GLY A 85 6.12 -13.56 8.10
N PHE A 86 7.41 -13.37 7.86
CA PHE A 86 7.93 -12.09 7.35
C PHE A 86 7.66 -11.96 5.84
N PRO A 87 7.16 -10.81 5.36
CA PRO A 87 6.84 -10.64 3.94
C PRO A 87 8.11 -10.51 3.09
N ASN A 88 8.13 -11.22 1.96
CA ASN A 88 9.10 -11.01 0.89
C ASN A 88 8.63 -9.88 -0.02
N ARG A 89 8.92 -8.64 0.37
CA ARG A 89 8.46 -7.43 -0.31
C ARG A 89 9.11 -7.26 -1.69
N GLY A 90 8.43 -6.54 -2.58
CA GLY A 90 8.95 -6.15 -3.91
C GLY A 90 8.65 -7.12 -5.04
N GLN A 91 7.85 -8.18 -4.80
CA GLN A 91 7.53 -9.21 -5.80
C GLN A 91 6.22 -8.96 -6.57
N ALA A 92 5.42 -7.98 -6.15
CA ALA A 92 4.06 -7.78 -6.68
C ALA A 92 3.98 -7.37 -8.15
N GLY A 93 5.02 -6.73 -8.69
CA GLY A 93 5.03 -6.23 -10.06
C GLY A 93 6.44 -6.16 -10.66
N PRO A 94 6.57 -6.16 -12.00
CA PRO A 94 7.86 -6.03 -12.67
C PRO A 94 8.42 -4.60 -12.52
N MET A 95 9.73 -4.47 -12.71
CA MET A 95 10.40 -3.18 -12.89
C MET A 95 11.06 -3.14 -14.28
N PRO A 96 10.82 -2.11 -15.11
CA PRO A 96 9.90 -0.99 -14.86
C PRO A 96 8.42 -1.43 -14.78
N PRO A 97 7.54 -0.68 -14.07
CA PRO A 97 6.12 -0.99 -14.02
C PRO A 97 5.48 -0.92 -15.41
N THR A 98 4.57 -1.84 -15.72
CA THR A 98 3.82 -1.84 -16.99
C THR A 98 2.40 -1.31 -16.84
N GLU A 99 1.86 -1.31 -15.63
CA GLU A 99 0.54 -0.75 -15.35
C GLU A 99 0.63 0.79 -15.37
N PRO A 100 -0.19 1.48 -16.19
CA PRO A 100 -0.07 2.93 -16.40
C PRO A 100 -0.14 3.79 -15.13
N LEU A 101 -1.03 3.51 -14.17
CA LEU A 101 -1.15 4.29 -12.93
C LEU A 101 0.14 4.20 -12.11
N ILE A 102 0.68 2.99 -11.90
CA ILE A 102 1.95 2.77 -11.19
C ILE A 102 3.13 3.38 -11.97
N TYR A 103 3.12 3.29 -13.31
CA TYR A 103 4.17 3.87 -14.14
C TYR A 103 4.29 5.39 -13.96
N ARG A 104 3.19 6.12 -13.74
CA ARG A 104 3.27 7.58 -13.47
C ARG A 104 4.01 7.90 -12.18
N LEU A 105 3.88 7.07 -11.14
CA LEU A 105 4.65 7.25 -9.91
C LEU A 105 6.15 7.03 -10.14
N TYR A 106 6.49 6.03 -10.95
CA TYR A 106 7.86 5.80 -11.40
C TYR A 106 8.40 6.97 -12.23
N GLU A 107 7.61 7.51 -13.15
CA GLU A 107 7.96 8.67 -13.98
C GLU A 107 8.19 9.94 -13.14
N ILE A 108 7.41 10.16 -12.08
CA ILE A 108 7.65 11.23 -11.10
C ILE A 108 9.01 11.07 -10.44
N VAL A 109 9.38 9.84 -10.02
CA VAL A 109 10.71 9.57 -9.43
C VAL A 109 11.81 9.83 -10.45
N GLN A 110 11.63 9.40 -11.70
CA GLN A 110 12.61 9.61 -12.78
C GLN A 110 12.85 11.10 -13.06
N ASN A 111 11.79 11.90 -13.13
CA ASN A 111 11.89 13.32 -13.50
C ASN A 111 12.27 14.23 -12.32
N TYR A 112 11.75 13.94 -11.12
CA TYR A 112 11.91 14.81 -9.94
C TYR A 112 12.90 14.26 -8.90
N GLY A 113 13.46 13.07 -9.09
CA GLY A 113 14.35 12.44 -8.10
C GLY A 113 15.52 13.31 -7.67
N TYR A 114 16.22 13.94 -8.62
CA TYR A 114 17.31 14.88 -8.30
C TYR A 114 16.81 16.20 -7.70
N ALA A 115 15.64 16.69 -8.10
CA ALA A 115 15.02 17.87 -7.50
C ALA A 115 14.68 17.63 -6.02
N TYR A 116 14.03 16.50 -5.70
CA TYR A 116 13.80 16.08 -4.32
C TYR A 116 15.10 15.94 -3.54
N LYS A 117 16.10 15.26 -4.11
CA LYS A 117 17.41 15.09 -3.47
C LYS A 117 18.04 16.43 -3.09
N ALA A 118 18.08 17.39 -4.00
CA ALA A 118 18.68 18.70 -3.76
C ALA A 118 17.96 19.47 -2.63
N ILE A 119 16.62 19.58 -2.71
CA ILE A 119 15.83 20.29 -1.71
C ILE A 119 15.90 19.61 -0.33
N LEU A 120 15.89 18.27 -0.29
CA LEU A 120 16.07 17.53 0.96
C LEU A 120 17.46 17.77 1.54
N ASN A 121 18.51 17.81 0.72
CA ASN A 121 19.85 18.10 1.19
C ASN A 121 19.98 19.53 1.75
N GLU A 122 19.40 20.54 1.09
CA GLU A 122 19.40 21.92 1.59
C GLU A 122 18.63 22.05 2.93
N LYS A 123 17.53 21.31 3.09
CA LYS A 123 16.67 21.41 4.29
C LYS A 123 17.15 20.56 5.47
N PHE A 124 17.72 19.38 5.22
CA PHE A 124 17.97 18.37 6.25
C PHE A 124 19.43 17.88 6.31
N GLY A 125 20.29 18.33 5.38
CA GLY A 125 21.70 17.92 5.30
C GLY A 125 21.92 16.62 4.52
N ASP A 126 23.02 15.93 4.80
CA ASP A 126 23.36 14.66 4.15
C ASP A 126 22.67 13.47 4.83
N GLY A 127 21.85 12.74 4.07
CA GLY A 127 20.99 11.69 4.61
C GLY A 127 19.88 11.27 3.64
N ILE A 128 18.89 10.55 4.16
CA ILE A 128 17.76 10.02 3.40
C ILE A 128 16.42 10.18 4.15
N MET A 129 15.32 10.23 3.38
CA MET A 129 13.99 9.97 3.90
C MET A 129 13.77 8.45 3.97
N SER A 130 13.51 7.91 5.17
CA SER A 130 13.29 6.48 5.36
C SER A 130 12.02 6.00 4.65
N ALA A 131 12.09 4.84 4.00
CA ALA A 131 10.94 4.07 3.51
C ALA A 131 10.51 2.94 4.49
N ILE A 132 11.11 2.88 5.69
CA ILE A 132 10.81 1.88 6.73
C ILE A 132 10.11 2.55 7.92
N CYS A 133 10.73 3.58 8.50
CA CYS A 133 10.06 4.46 9.46
C CYS A 133 9.26 5.51 8.68
N PHE A 134 8.15 5.03 8.11
CA PHE A 134 7.45 5.65 7.00
C PHE A 134 5.94 5.45 7.10
N SER A 135 5.18 6.40 6.55
CA SER A 135 3.75 6.31 6.35
C SER A 135 3.35 7.03 5.05
N THR A 136 2.24 6.58 4.44
CA THR A 136 1.68 7.20 3.25
C THR A 136 0.15 7.13 3.25
N THR A 137 -0.48 8.13 2.66
CA THR A 137 -1.93 8.26 2.49
C THR A 137 -2.26 8.65 1.05
N VAL A 138 -3.49 8.39 0.66
CA VAL A 138 -4.08 8.86 -0.60
C VAL A 138 -5.35 9.63 -0.24
N ASP A 139 -5.43 10.87 -0.71
CA ASP A 139 -6.53 11.77 -0.46
C ASP A 139 -7.07 12.27 -1.81
N LYS A 140 -8.38 12.56 -1.85
CA LYS A 140 -9.03 13.15 -3.02
C LYS A 140 -9.34 14.61 -2.74
N GLU A 141 -8.83 15.49 -3.57
CA GLU A 141 -9.17 16.91 -3.55
C GLU A 141 -9.99 17.27 -4.79
N VAL A 142 -10.76 18.36 -4.70
CA VAL A 142 -11.49 18.91 -5.84
C VAL A 142 -11.14 20.39 -5.91
N ASP A 143 -10.63 20.84 -7.06
CA ASP A 143 -10.26 22.24 -7.23
C ASP A 143 -11.48 23.14 -7.45
N GLU A 144 -11.24 24.45 -7.52
CA GLU A 144 -12.29 25.46 -7.74
C GLU A 144 -13.04 25.27 -9.06
N ALA A 145 -12.42 24.62 -10.05
CA ALA A 145 -13.04 24.30 -11.34
C ALA A 145 -13.84 22.98 -11.30
N GLY A 146 -13.87 22.28 -10.15
CA GLY A 146 -14.56 21.02 -9.96
C GLY A 146 -13.77 19.79 -10.44
N SER A 147 -12.50 19.95 -10.83
CA SER A 147 -11.66 18.83 -11.26
C SER A 147 -11.14 18.05 -10.06
N PRO A 148 -11.22 16.69 -10.07
CA PRO A 148 -10.69 15.88 -9.00
C PRO A 148 -9.17 15.70 -9.12
N TRP A 149 -8.47 15.83 -7.99
CA TRP A 149 -7.04 15.63 -7.85
C TRP A 149 -6.75 14.48 -6.89
N VAL A 150 -5.69 13.73 -7.16
CA VAL A 150 -5.17 12.69 -6.27
C VAL A 150 -3.97 13.27 -5.54
N VAL A 151 -4.05 13.30 -4.22
CA VAL A 151 -2.96 13.74 -3.34
C VAL A 151 -2.35 12.52 -2.68
N ILE A 152 -1.07 12.26 -2.96
CA ILE A 152 -0.30 11.20 -2.30
C ILE A 152 0.68 11.86 -1.34
N THR A 153 0.53 11.57 -0.06
CA THR A 153 1.46 12.08 0.96
C THR A 153 2.51 11.01 1.28
N LEU A 154 3.79 11.39 1.21
CA LEU A 154 4.92 10.56 1.61
C LEU A 154 5.55 11.16 2.88
N LYS A 155 5.47 10.46 4.01
CA LYS A 155 5.99 10.94 5.30
C LYS A 155 6.98 9.93 5.87
N GLY A 156 8.26 10.17 5.65
CA GLY A 156 9.35 9.36 6.17
C GLY A 156 10.22 10.11 7.19
N LYS A 157 10.75 9.37 8.17
CA LYS A 157 11.75 9.90 9.11
C LYS A 157 13.04 10.24 8.37
N TRP A 158 13.62 11.41 8.62
CA TRP A 158 14.94 11.78 8.12
C TRP A 158 16.05 11.03 8.88
N LEU A 159 17.01 10.46 8.16
CA LEU A 159 18.13 9.70 8.72
C LEU A 159 19.45 10.28 8.18
N PRO A 160 20.21 11.05 8.99
CA PRO A 160 21.51 11.57 8.57
C PRO A 160 22.55 10.44 8.51
N PHE A 161 23.53 10.57 7.62
CA PHE A 161 24.66 9.63 7.59
C PHE A 161 25.57 9.82 8.81
N SER A 162 25.96 8.71 9.43
CA SER A 162 26.98 8.75 10.49
C SER A 162 28.35 9.00 9.89
N ARG A 163 29.18 9.77 10.61
CA ARG A 163 30.62 9.88 10.34
C ARG A 163 31.35 8.90 11.24
N PHE A 164 32.00 7.91 10.65
CA PHE A 164 32.82 6.91 11.34
C PHE A 164 34.08 6.61 10.53
#